data_AF-A0A1V2JZ96-F1
#
_entry.id   AF-A0A1V2JZ96-F1
#
_cell.length_a   1.000
_cell.length_b   1.000
_cell.length_c   1.000
_cell.angle_alpha   90.00
_cell.angle_beta   90.00
_cell.angle_gamma   90.00
#
_symmetry.space_group_name_H-M   'P 1'
#
loop_
_entity.id
_entity.type
_entity.pdbx_description
1 polymer ?
#
loop_
_entity_poly.entity_id
_entity_poly.type
_entity_poly.pdbx_seq_one_letter_code
_entity_poly.pdbx_strand_id
1 'polypeptide(L)'
;MIDPATGMRPGERYTVDSLERTKHFSGFFLDGKYYLEPELLTAVGWLEGQTFIYDELDATGEPVFPDRVAGTIEDLTLILSDGARLKLHETAVHATEDAPEPAPADAERNGQLHGKTVVITGASSGIGRAAAHAFAKQSTRLVLAARDEAALADVVEECAALGAQALAVQTDVTQGEQMRALAEQAAAFGNGRIDIWINNAGVGAVGDFEKTPLEAHEQVLQTDLLGYLRGAYVAWPYFKAQNSGILINTLSLGSWVAQPYAAAYSASKYGLRGLSEALRGELVGYPNIHVCDIYPAVMDTPGFRDGGNFTGHALKPPPPVYDPQRVAQAMVACALQPKNSITVGAAATVARVAHFLLPAFPQLSGWLTRRGLERSSRAATSSGNLFTPASGERRVEGGQRKPRHTSYWLAAAGAVLLLGGVAVARNLRSNNTRHK
;
A
#
# COMPACT_ATOMS: atom_id res chain seq x y z
N MET A 1 12.99 -41.07 -9.01
CA MET A 1 14.22 -40.52 -9.62
C MET A 1 13.95 -40.38 -11.10
N ILE A 2 14.39 -39.28 -11.71
CA ILE A 2 14.24 -39.05 -13.16
C ILE A 2 15.05 -40.13 -13.89
N ASP A 3 14.45 -40.79 -14.88
CA ASP A 3 15.15 -41.77 -15.71
C ASP A 3 16.19 -41.06 -16.59
N PRO A 4 17.47 -41.48 -16.61
CA PRO A 4 18.50 -40.86 -17.43
C PRO A 4 18.14 -40.77 -18.93
N ALA A 5 17.31 -41.69 -19.44
CA ALA A 5 16.87 -41.69 -20.84
C ALA A 5 16.02 -40.46 -21.20
N THR A 6 15.42 -39.77 -20.23
CA THR A 6 14.67 -38.53 -20.47
C THR A 6 15.56 -37.37 -20.93
N GLY A 7 16.87 -37.45 -20.67
CA GLY A 7 17.82 -36.35 -20.89
C GLY A 7 17.72 -35.22 -19.86
N MET A 8 16.80 -35.30 -18.89
CA MET A 8 16.60 -34.28 -17.87
C MET A 8 17.53 -34.48 -16.67
N ARG A 9 18.00 -33.37 -16.09
CA ARG A 9 18.87 -33.35 -14.91
C ARG A 9 18.12 -32.86 -13.67
N PRO A 10 18.41 -33.41 -12.48
CA PRO A 10 17.86 -32.91 -11.21
C PRO A 10 18.17 -31.42 -11.02
N GLY A 11 17.20 -30.66 -10.52
CA GLY A 11 17.30 -29.22 -10.25
C GLY A 11 17.14 -28.31 -11.47
N GLU A 12 17.09 -28.84 -12.69
CA GLU A 12 16.88 -28.07 -13.93
C GLU A 12 15.40 -28.00 -14.31
N ARG A 13 15.01 -26.90 -14.98
CA ARG A 13 13.65 -26.69 -15.49
C ARG A 13 13.58 -26.94 -16.99
N TYR A 14 12.51 -27.58 -17.43
CA TYR A 14 12.29 -27.87 -18.85
C TYR A 14 10.86 -27.49 -19.28
N THR A 15 10.72 -26.61 -20.26
CA THR A 15 9.44 -26.22 -20.86
C THR A 15 9.16 -27.04 -22.12
N VAL A 16 7.87 -27.25 -22.43
CA VAL A 16 7.46 -28.00 -23.64
C VAL A 16 7.12 -27.02 -24.76
N ASP A 17 7.84 -27.10 -25.87
CA ASP A 17 7.51 -26.33 -27.07
C ASP A 17 6.18 -26.82 -27.64
N SER A 18 5.13 -26.02 -27.44
CA SER A 18 3.80 -26.32 -27.99
C SER A 18 3.71 -25.88 -29.44
N LEU A 19 3.35 -26.80 -30.34
CA LEU A 19 3.05 -26.50 -31.74
C LEU A 19 1.55 -26.26 -31.93
N GLU A 20 1.15 -25.45 -32.91
CA GLU A 20 -0.25 -25.03 -33.14
C GLU A 20 -1.27 -26.19 -33.26
N ARG A 21 -0.83 -27.40 -33.60
CA ARG A 21 -1.67 -28.59 -33.80
C ARG A 21 -1.59 -29.63 -32.68
N THR A 22 -0.87 -29.33 -31.62
CA THR A 22 -0.66 -30.24 -30.49
C THR A 22 -1.28 -29.66 -29.22
N LYS A 23 -1.56 -30.52 -28.23
CA LYS A 23 -2.03 -30.04 -26.92
C LYS A 23 -1.04 -29.00 -26.38
N HIS A 24 -1.58 -27.85 -25.98
CA HIS A 24 -0.78 -26.80 -25.39
C HIS A 24 -0.39 -27.20 -23.96
N PHE A 25 0.91 -27.26 -23.72
CA PHE A 25 1.52 -27.53 -22.42
C PHE A 25 2.05 -26.22 -21.86
N SER A 26 1.21 -25.49 -21.13
CA SER A 26 1.52 -24.15 -20.59
C SER A 26 2.37 -24.20 -19.31
N GLY A 27 3.30 -25.14 -19.22
CA GLY A 27 3.95 -25.49 -17.97
C GLY A 27 5.40 -25.94 -18.14
N PHE A 28 6.01 -26.35 -17.04
CA PHE A 28 7.39 -26.82 -17.01
C PHE A 28 7.55 -28.05 -16.12
N PHE A 29 8.58 -28.85 -16.44
CA PHE A 29 9.08 -29.90 -15.58
C PHE A 29 10.16 -29.38 -14.64
N LEU A 30 10.12 -29.80 -13.37
CA LEU A 30 11.18 -29.64 -12.37
C LEU A 30 11.22 -30.89 -11.49
N ASP A 31 12.39 -31.50 -11.36
CA ASP A 31 12.60 -32.72 -10.56
C ASP A 31 11.63 -33.86 -10.92
N GLY A 32 11.30 -33.99 -12.21
CA GLY A 32 10.38 -35.01 -12.73
C GLY A 32 8.90 -34.75 -12.41
N LYS A 33 8.55 -33.58 -11.90
CA LYS A 33 7.17 -33.12 -11.70
C LYS A 33 6.84 -32.03 -12.70
N TYR A 34 5.59 -31.99 -13.16
CA TYR A 34 5.10 -31.02 -14.12
C TYR A 34 4.14 -30.03 -13.45
N TYR A 35 4.36 -28.74 -13.71
CA TYR A 35 3.65 -27.62 -13.10
C TYR A 35 3.09 -26.69 -14.19
N LEU A 36 1.89 -26.15 -13.99
CA LEU A 36 1.31 -25.13 -14.89
C LEU A 36 1.79 -23.73 -14.53
N GLU A 37 2.07 -22.90 -15.53
CA GLU A 37 2.33 -21.47 -15.34
C GLU A 37 1.02 -20.67 -15.18
N PRO A 38 1.03 -19.54 -14.43
CA PRO A 38 2.14 -19.01 -13.64
C PRO A 38 2.06 -19.39 -12.15
N GLU A 39 1.06 -20.18 -11.72
CA GLU A 39 0.49 -20.02 -10.37
C GLU A 39 0.20 -21.31 -9.58
N LEU A 40 0.71 -22.48 -9.97
CA LEU A 40 0.52 -23.71 -9.18
C LEU A 40 1.83 -24.23 -8.58
N LEU A 41 1.93 -24.20 -7.24
CA LEU A 41 2.91 -24.98 -6.46
C LEU A 41 2.50 -26.47 -6.34
N THR A 42 1.39 -26.86 -6.97
CA THR A 42 0.91 -28.24 -7.02
C THR A 42 1.28 -28.83 -8.36
N ALA A 43 2.01 -29.95 -8.35
CA ALA A 43 2.31 -30.68 -9.57
C ALA A 43 1.00 -31.26 -10.14
N VAL A 44 0.73 -31.00 -11.42
CA VAL A 44 -0.41 -31.57 -12.16
C VAL A 44 0.02 -32.73 -13.05
N GLY A 45 1.28 -33.14 -12.95
CA GLY A 45 1.82 -34.30 -13.65
C GLY A 45 3.17 -34.69 -13.09
N TRP A 46 3.65 -35.89 -13.45
CA TRP A 46 4.94 -36.40 -13.01
C TRP A 46 5.48 -37.48 -13.95
N LEU A 47 6.77 -37.78 -13.81
CA LEU A 47 7.44 -38.84 -14.55
C LEU A 47 7.50 -40.13 -13.72
N GLU A 48 7.07 -41.22 -14.33
CA GLU A 48 7.31 -42.59 -13.89
C GLU A 48 8.22 -43.29 -14.89
N GLY A 49 9.53 -43.30 -14.60
CA GLY A 49 10.54 -43.65 -15.59
C GLY A 49 10.57 -42.61 -16.72
N GLN A 50 10.30 -43.04 -17.94
CA GLN A 50 10.13 -42.17 -19.11
C GLN A 50 8.67 -41.73 -19.33
N THR A 51 7.70 -42.34 -18.63
CA THR A 51 6.28 -42.10 -18.86
C THR A 51 5.86 -40.79 -18.19
N PHE A 52 5.24 -39.89 -18.95
CA PHE A 52 4.66 -38.66 -18.44
C PHE A 52 3.19 -38.86 -18.09
N ILE A 53 2.92 -38.86 -16.79
CA ILE A 53 1.58 -38.84 -16.22
C ILE A 53 1.10 -37.39 -16.11
N TYR A 54 -0.05 -37.09 -16.69
CA TYR A 54 -0.67 -35.76 -16.69
C TYR A 54 -2.08 -35.86 -16.10
N ASP A 55 -2.22 -35.35 -14.89
CA ASP A 55 -3.41 -35.46 -14.04
C ASP A 55 -4.23 -34.16 -14.03
N GLU A 56 -4.46 -33.62 -15.22
CA GLU A 56 -5.41 -32.53 -15.43
C GLU A 56 -6.77 -33.12 -15.86
N LEU A 57 -7.85 -32.57 -15.34
CA LEU A 57 -9.22 -32.91 -15.74
C LEU A 57 -9.74 -31.85 -16.73
N ASP A 58 -10.49 -32.28 -17.72
CA ASP A 58 -11.18 -31.38 -18.63
C ASP A 58 -12.43 -30.73 -17.97
N ALA A 59 -13.14 -29.89 -18.74
CA ALA A 59 -14.33 -29.19 -18.26
C ALA A 59 -15.50 -30.12 -17.83
N THR A 60 -15.44 -31.40 -18.18
CA THR A 60 -16.43 -32.43 -17.82
C THR A 60 -16.01 -33.25 -16.60
N GLY A 61 -14.78 -33.05 -16.11
CA GLY A 61 -14.22 -33.79 -14.97
C GLY A 61 -13.53 -35.09 -15.37
N GLU A 62 -13.36 -35.37 -16.67
CA GLU A 62 -12.64 -36.53 -17.18
C GLU A 62 -11.14 -36.21 -17.38
N PRO A 63 -10.23 -37.18 -17.20
CA PRO A 63 -8.81 -36.96 -17.49
C PRO A 63 -8.56 -36.46 -18.92
N VAL A 64 -7.70 -35.45 -19.06
CA VAL A 64 -7.33 -34.89 -20.36
C VAL A 64 -6.70 -35.93 -21.30
N PHE A 65 -5.99 -36.91 -20.74
CA PHE A 65 -5.47 -38.06 -21.48
C PHE A 65 -6.05 -39.37 -20.91
N PRO A 66 -6.38 -40.36 -21.76
CA PRO A 66 -6.76 -41.70 -21.31
C PRO A 66 -5.72 -42.27 -20.34
N ASP A 67 -6.19 -42.85 -19.24
CA ASP A 67 -5.35 -43.39 -18.15
C ASP A 67 -4.36 -42.38 -17.56
N ARG A 68 -4.56 -41.07 -17.80
CA ARG A 68 -3.67 -39.96 -17.43
C ARG A 68 -2.28 -40.03 -18.07
N VAL A 69 -2.09 -40.83 -19.11
CA VAL A 69 -0.80 -40.97 -19.78
C VAL A 69 -0.71 -40.01 -20.97
N ALA A 70 0.04 -38.92 -20.80
CA ALA A 70 0.26 -37.95 -21.87
C ALA A 70 1.22 -38.47 -22.94
N GLY A 71 2.23 -39.24 -22.56
CA GLY A 71 3.26 -39.72 -23.48
C GLY A 71 4.51 -40.24 -22.79
N THR A 72 5.61 -40.35 -23.55
CA THR A 72 6.93 -40.70 -23.03
C THR A 72 7.96 -39.63 -23.35
N ILE A 73 8.95 -39.44 -22.49
CA ILE A 73 10.05 -38.50 -22.70
C ILE A 73 11.35 -39.27 -22.91
N GLU A 74 12.00 -39.01 -24.04
CA GLU A 74 13.32 -39.54 -24.40
C GLU A 74 14.14 -38.42 -25.02
N ASP A 75 15.40 -38.24 -24.58
CA ASP A 75 16.33 -37.23 -25.10
C ASP A 75 15.71 -35.83 -25.27
N LEU A 76 15.11 -35.30 -24.19
CA LEU A 76 14.42 -34.01 -24.17
C LEU A 76 13.35 -33.86 -25.26
N THR A 77 12.70 -34.97 -25.62
CA THR A 77 11.56 -34.98 -26.54
C THR A 77 10.38 -35.70 -25.90
N LEU A 78 9.27 -34.99 -25.72
CA LEU A 78 7.99 -35.57 -25.32
C LEU A 78 7.28 -36.13 -26.55
N ILE A 79 7.09 -37.45 -26.58
CA ILE A 79 6.32 -38.18 -27.59
C ILE A 79 4.93 -38.42 -26.99
N LEU A 80 3.93 -37.69 -27.48
CA LEU A 80 2.56 -37.82 -27.01
C LEU A 80 1.94 -39.16 -27.45
N SER A 81 0.88 -39.57 -26.75
CA SER A 81 0.12 -40.80 -27.06
C SER A 81 -0.51 -40.82 -28.46
N ASP A 82 -0.72 -39.64 -29.07
CA ASP A 82 -1.17 -39.48 -30.46
C ASP A 82 -0.02 -39.50 -31.50
N GLY A 83 1.23 -39.67 -31.05
CA GLY A 83 2.43 -39.72 -31.87
C GLY A 83 3.09 -38.36 -32.14
N ALA A 84 2.54 -37.25 -31.65
CA ALA A 84 3.17 -35.94 -31.79
C ALA A 84 4.48 -35.85 -30.98
N ARG A 85 5.46 -35.13 -31.50
CA ARG A 85 6.79 -34.98 -30.89
C ARG A 85 7.04 -33.52 -30.54
N LEU A 86 7.17 -33.24 -29.25
CA LEU A 86 7.38 -31.90 -28.70
C LEU A 86 8.76 -31.83 -28.07
N LYS A 87 9.54 -30.79 -28.38
CA LYS A 87 10.86 -30.60 -27.79
C LYS A 87 10.74 -29.99 -26.39
N LEU A 88 11.61 -30.43 -25.50
CA LEU A 88 11.80 -29.86 -24.19
C LEU A 88 13.02 -28.94 -24.20
N HIS A 89 12.86 -27.74 -23.67
CA HIS A 89 13.94 -26.76 -23.60
C HIS A 89 14.34 -26.51 -22.16
N GLU A 90 15.61 -26.78 -21.85
CA GLU A 90 16.19 -26.37 -20.57
C GLU A 90 16.06 -24.85 -20.45
N THR A 91 15.39 -24.39 -19.40
CA THR A 91 15.19 -22.98 -19.12
C THR A 91 16.03 -22.61 -17.93
N ALA A 92 16.97 -21.68 -18.13
CA ALA A 92 17.82 -21.19 -17.04
C ALA A 92 16.95 -20.55 -15.96
N VAL A 93 17.06 -21.07 -14.74
CA VAL A 93 16.61 -20.35 -13.56
C VAL A 93 17.61 -19.22 -13.35
N HIS A 94 17.25 -17.99 -13.73
CA HIS A 94 17.99 -16.82 -13.28
C HIS A 94 17.75 -16.63 -11.78
N ALA A 95 18.47 -17.39 -10.96
CA ALA A 95 18.91 -16.89 -9.67
C ALA A 95 19.96 -15.82 -9.98
N THR A 96 19.64 -14.55 -9.75
CA THR A 96 20.61 -13.46 -9.88
C THR A 96 21.57 -13.52 -8.70
N GLU A 97 22.57 -14.39 -8.79
CA GLU A 97 23.83 -14.35 -8.03
C GLU A 97 24.96 -14.04 -9.02
N ASP A 98 25.12 -12.76 -9.32
CA ASP A 98 26.42 -12.13 -9.57
C ASP A 98 26.20 -10.62 -9.45
N ALA A 99 26.68 -10.06 -8.35
CA ALA A 99 26.62 -8.63 -8.11
C ALA A 99 27.70 -7.94 -8.95
N PRO A 100 27.35 -7.03 -9.88
CA PRO A 100 28.28 -6.00 -10.28
C PRO A 100 28.51 -5.08 -9.09
N GLU A 101 29.76 -4.67 -8.89
CA GLU A 101 30.16 -3.58 -8.01
C GLU A 101 29.19 -2.39 -8.17
N PRO A 102 28.73 -1.74 -7.08
CA PRO A 102 27.50 -0.95 -7.11
C PRO A 102 27.61 0.23 -8.07
N ALA A 103 26.96 0.09 -9.22
CA ALA A 103 26.58 1.23 -10.04
C ALA A 103 25.62 2.12 -9.23
N PRO A 104 25.71 3.46 -9.37
CA PRO A 104 24.96 4.38 -8.52
C PRO A 104 23.46 4.08 -8.58
N ALA A 105 22.88 3.79 -7.42
CA ALA A 105 21.55 3.21 -7.21
C ALA A 105 20.36 3.99 -7.81
N ASP A 106 20.62 5.15 -8.40
CA ASP A 106 19.60 6.07 -8.87
C ASP A 106 19.21 5.84 -10.35
N ALA A 107 20.02 5.12 -11.13
CA ALA A 107 19.75 4.90 -12.56
C ALA A 107 18.83 3.70 -12.87
N GLU A 108 18.98 2.56 -12.18
CA GLU A 108 18.17 1.35 -12.46
C GLU A 108 16.75 1.38 -11.86
N ARG A 109 16.54 2.06 -10.72
CA ARG A 109 15.21 2.14 -10.09
C ARG A 109 14.18 2.88 -10.97
N ASN A 110 14.64 3.79 -11.82
CA ASN A 110 13.79 4.56 -12.72
C ASN A 110 13.09 3.72 -13.81
N GLY A 111 13.48 2.46 -14.04
CA GLY A 111 12.91 1.62 -15.09
C GLY A 111 11.68 0.79 -14.71
N GLN A 112 11.54 0.40 -13.44
CA GLN A 112 10.52 -0.59 -13.03
C GLN A 112 9.08 -0.05 -12.99
N LEU A 113 8.91 1.26 -12.75
CA LEU A 113 7.60 1.91 -12.73
C LEU A 113 7.33 2.72 -14.02
N HIS A 114 8.26 2.69 -14.98
CA HIS A 114 8.10 3.42 -16.23
C HIS A 114 6.79 3.02 -16.92
N GLY A 115 5.97 4.02 -17.26
CA GLY A 115 4.70 3.83 -17.95
C GLY A 115 3.57 3.20 -17.12
N LYS A 116 3.80 2.82 -15.86
CA LYS A 116 2.76 2.33 -14.96
C LYS A 116 1.72 3.40 -14.69
N THR A 117 0.45 3.02 -14.66
CA THR A 117 -0.67 3.94 -14.39
C THR A 117 -0.93 4.02 -12.89
N VAL A 118 -0.73 5.21 -12.34
CA VAL A 118 -0.83 5.50 -10.90
C VAL A 118 -1.91 6.55 -10.66
N VAL A 119 -2.95 6.17 -9.93
CA VAL A 119 -4.03 7.06 -9.49
C VAL A 119 -3.73 7.56 -8.09
N ILE A 120 -3.81 8.86 -7.84
CA ILE A 120 -3.55 9.48 -6.52
C ILE A 120 -4.72 10.37 -6.12
N THR A 121 -5.43 10.02 -5.06
CA THR A 121 -6.47 10.88 -4.48
C THR A 121 -5.88 11.88 -3.48
N GLY A 122 -6.44 13.08 -3.40
CA GLY A 122 -5.88 14.17 -2.59
C GLY A 122 -4.55 14.70 -3.14
N ALA A 123 -4.34 14.64 -4.46
CA ALA A 123 -3.06 14.96 -5.09
C ALA A 123 -2.70 16.46 -5.10
N SER A 124 -3.65 17.36 -4.82
CA SER A 124 -3.44 18.81 -4.95
C SER A 124 -2.55 19.41 -3.86
N SER A 125 -2.28 18.71 -2.75
CA SER A 125 -1.48 19.25 -1.63
C SER A 125 -0.83 18.17 -0.76
N GLY A 126 0.07 18.60 0.14
CA GLY A 126 0.61 17.74 1.20
C GLY A 126 1.30 16.49 0.68
N ILE A 127 1.02 15.36 1.34
CA ILE A 127 1.56 14.04 0.99
C ILE A 127 1.16 13.63 -0.44
N GLY A 128 -0.06 13.94 -0.88
CA GLY A 128 -0.53 13.57 -2.22
C GLY A 128 0.26 14.25 -3.33
N ARG A 129 0.51 15.56 -3.20
CA ARG A 129 1.37 16.30 -4.15
C ARG A 129 2.82 15.81 -4.10
N ALA A 130 3.34 15.53 -2.90
CA ALA A 130 4.67 14.93 -2.75
C ALA A 130 4.77 13.56 -3.43
N ALA A 131 3.73 12.73 -3.30
CA ALA A 131 3.63 11.44 -3.97
C ALA A 131 3.58 11.61 -5.48
N ALA A 132 2.78 12.54 -6.00
CA ALA A 132 2.74 12.87 -7.43
C ALA A 132 4.13 13.23 -7.96
N HIS A 133 4.88 14.09 -7.26
CA HIS A 133 6.26 14.42 -7.64
C HIS A 133 7.22 13.21 -7.58
N ALA A 134 7.09 12.37 -6.56
CA ALA A 134 7.96 11.21 -6.39
C ALA A 134 7.73 10.15 -7.49
N PHE A 135 6.47 9.85 -7.81
CA PHE A 135 6.13 8.96 -8.91
C PHE A 135 6.43 9.60 -10.28
N ALA A 136 6.31 10.92 -10.43
CA ALA A 136 6.65 11.59 -11.68
C ALA A 136 8.12 11.35 -12.07
N LYS A 137 9.03 11.38 -11.09
CA LYS A 137 10.46 11.07 -11.28
C LYS A 137 10.72 9.63 -11.72
N GLN A 138 9.73 8.73 -11.56
CA GLN A 138 9.78 7.35 -12.04
C GLN A 138 9.17 7.18 -13.44
N SER A 139 8.88 8.28 -14.15
CA SER A 139 8.29 8.28 -15.50
C SER A 139 6.98 7.49 -15.59
N THR A 140 6.14 7.56 -14.55
CA THR A 140 4.81 6.95 -14.53
C THR A 140 3.80 7.76 -15.35
N ARG A 141 2.65 7.14 -15.63
CA ARG A 141 1.43 7.84 -16.04
C ARG A 141 0.61 8.16 -14.80
N LEU A 142 0.46 9.44 -14.50
CA LEU A 142 -0.19 9.93 -13.28
C LEU A 142 -1.61 10.35 -13.57
N VAL A 143 -2.54 9.88 -12.74
CA VAL A 143 -3.92 10.37 -12.70
C VAL A 143 -4.12 11.02 -11.34
N LEU A 144 -4.22 12.35 -11.33
CA LEU A 144 -4.19 13.19 -10.14
C LEU A 144 -5.61 13.64 -9.81
N ALA A 145 -6.12 13.23 -8.65
CA ALA A 145 -7.51 13.46 -8.26
C ALA A 145 -7.62 14.29 -6.98
N ALA A 146 -8.42 15.36 -7.03
CA ALA A 146 -8.78 16.24 -5.92
C ALA A 146 -9.97 17.13 -6.31
N ARG A 147 -10.57 17.82 -5.34
CA ARG A 147 -11.67 18.77 -5.58
C ARG A 147 -11.20 20.10 -6.20
N ASP A 148 -9.94 20.46 -6.00
CA ASP A 148 -9.36 21.74 -6.41
C ASP A 148 -8.71 21.61 -7.79
N GLU A 149 -9.43 22.03 -8.84
CA GLU A 149 -9.00 21.88 -10.23
C GLU A 149 -7.78 22.75 -10.57
N ALA A 150 -7.76 24.01 -10.10
CA ALA A 150 -6.65 24.92 -10.35
C ALA A 150 -5.35 24.37 -9.73
N ALA A 151 -5.43 23.89 -8.49
CA ALA A 151 -4.27 23.29 -7.84
C ALA A 151 -3.83 21.98 -8.51
N LEU A 152 -4.75 21.19 -9.08
CA LEU A 152 -4.39 20.01 -9.86
C LEU A 152 -3.64 20.37 -11.14
N ALA A 153 -4.05 21.45 -11.82
CA ALA A 153 -3.36 21.94 -13.01
C ALA A 153 -1.89 22.27 -12.69
N ASP A 154 -1.63 22.97 -11.58
CA ASP A 154 -0.26 23.24 -11.11
C ASP A 154 0.53 21.94 -10.92
N VAL A 155 -0.07 20.91 -10.29
CA VAL A 155 0.63 19.63 -10.05
C VAL A 155 0.89 18.89 -11.37
N VAL A 156 -0.02 18.96 -12.34
CA VAL A 156 0.19 18.38 -13.68
C VAL A 156 1.41 19.01 -14.35
N GLU A 157 1.51 20.34 -14.33
CA GLU A 157 2.67 21.05 -14.90
C GLU A 157 3.98 20.67 -14.20
N GLU A 158 3.96 20.59 -12.87
CA GLU A 158 5.11 20.14 -12.07
C GLU A 158 5.53 18.70 -12.40
N CYS A 159 4.56 17.79 -12.54
CA CYS A 159 4.82 16.39 -12.91
C CYS A 159 5.35 16.27 -14.34
N ALA A 160 4.83 17.07 -15.28
CA ALA A 160 5.31 17.13 -16.66
C ALA A 160 6.76 17.64 -16.71
N ALA A 161 7.11 18.66 -15.93
CA ALA A 161 8.47 19.16 -15.81
C ALA A 161 9.44 18.12 -15.22
N LEU A 162 8.93 17.14 -14.47
CA LEU A 162 9.68 16.00 -13.93
C LEU A 162 9.75 14.79 -14.88
N GLY A 163 9.14 14.88 -16.07
CA GLY A 163 9.22 13.85 -17.12
C GLY A 163 8.08 12.83 -17.14
N ALA A 164 7.01 13.04 -16.36
CA ALA A 164 5.84 12.16 -16.36
C ALA A 164 4.70 12.69 -17.23
N GLN A 165 3.84 11.77 -17.68
CA GLN A 165 2.54 12.13 -18.25
C GLN A 165 1.54 12.24 -17.10
N ALA A 166 0.79 13.33 -17.02
CA ALA A 166 -0.17 13.53 -15.95
C ALA A 166 -1.54 13.99 -16.48
N LEU A 167 -2.60 13.43 -15.92
CA LEU A 167 -3.99 13.77 -16.15
C LEU A 167 -4.60 14.26 -14.84
N ALA A 168 -5.14 15.47 -14.82
CA ALA A 168 -5.96 15.96 -13.72
C ALA A 168 -7.41 15.49 -13.88
N VAL A 169 -8.00 14.97 -12.81
CA VAL A 169 -9.42 14.62 -12.77
C VAL A 169 -10.02 15.24 -11.50
N GLN A 170 -10.92 16.21 -11.66
CA GLN A 170 -11.61 16.78 -10.52
C GLN A 170 -12.47 15.68 -9.87
N THR A 171 -12.27 15.41 -8.58
CA THR A 171 -12.96 14.32 -7.88
C THR A 171 -13.14 14.64 -6.41
N ASP A 172 -14.39 14.55 -5.96
CA ASP A 172 -14.76 14.42 -4.57
C ASP A 172 -14.92 12.93 -4.21
N VAL A 173 -14.03 12.42 -3.35
CA VAL A 173 -14.02 11.01 -2.92
C VAL A 173 -15.24 10.61 -2.10
N THR A 174 -16.07 11.58 -1.66
CA THR A 174 -17.35 11.30 -1.00
C THR A 174 -18.43 10.87 -1.99
N GLN A 175 -18.24 11.11 -3.30
CA GLN A 175 -19.22 10.86 -4.35
C GLN A 175 -18.89 9.59 -5.14
N GLY A 176 -19.75 8.57 -5.02
CA GLY A 176 -19.53 7.27 -5.67
C GLY A 176 -19.43 7.34 -7.21
N GLU A 177 -20.28 8.15 -7.84
CA GLU A 177 -20.26 8.33 -9.31
C GLU A 177 -18.97 9.03 -9.79
N GLN A 178 -18.45 10.00 -9.03
CA GLN A 178 -17.17 10.64 -9.38
C GLN A 178 -15.99 9.67 -9.21
N MET A 179 -16.02 8.80 -8.21
CA MET A 179 -15.00 7.76 -8.04
C MET A 179 -15.02 6.74 -9.18
N ARG A 180 -16.21 6.37 -9.68
CA ARG A 180 -16.35 5.50 -10.86
C ARG A 180 -15.78 6.18 -12.11
N ALA A 181 -16.18 7.43 -12.35
CA ALA A 181 -15.68 8.23 -13.47
C ALA A 181 -14.15 8.43 -13.41
N LEU A 182 -13.57 8.59 -12.21
CA LEU A 182 -12.12 8.64 -12.00
C LEU A 182 -11.45 7.34 -12.46
N ALA A 183 -11.99 6.18 -12.07
CA ALA A 183 -11.41 4.90 -12.46
C ALA A 183 -11.53 4.65 -13.98
N GLU A 184 -12.65 5.00 -14.59
CA GLU A 184 -12.86 4.90 -16.04
C GLU A 184 -11.87 5.77 -16.83
N GLN A 185 -11.70 7.05 -16.42
CA GLN A 185 -10.73 7.96 -17.04
C GLN A 185 -9.29 7.50 -16.82
N ALA A 186 -8.98 6.99 -15.62
CA ALA A 186 -7.67 6.44 -15.32
C ALA A 186 -7.34 5.23 -16.20
N ALA A 187 -8.27 4.30 -16.33
CA ALA A 187 -8.10 3.13 -17.18
C ALA A 187 -7.95 3.55 -18.66
N ALA A 188 -8.76 4.48 -19.15
CA ALA A 188 -8.62 5.00 -20.52
C ALA A 188 -7.22 5.59 -20.78
N PHE A 189 -6.72 6.41 -19.85
CA PHE A 189 -5.38 6.99 -19.91
C PHE A 189 -4.25 5.93 -19.79
N GLY A 190 -4.53 4.84 -19.07
CA GLY A 190 -3.64 3.72 -18.84
C GLY A 190 -3.76 2.56 -19.83
N ASN A 191 -4.36 2.76 -21.00
CA ASN A 191 -4.60 1.71 -22.01
C ASN A 191 -5.40 0.51 -21.47
N GLY A 192 -6.48 0.81 -20.74
CA GLY A 192 -7.37 -0.17 -20.10
C GLY A 192 -6.87 -0.70 -18.75
N ARG A 193 -5.77 -0.18 -18.22
CA ARG A 193 -5.13 -0.67 -16.98
C ARG A 193 -5.05 0.38 -15.89
N ILE A 194 -5.04 -0.09 -14.65
CA ILE A 194 -4.67 0.69 -13.47
C ILE A 194 -3.68 -0.17 -12.69
N ASP A 195 -2.42 0.25 -12.57
CA ASP A 195 -1.40 -0.55 -11.88
C ASP A 195 -1.36 -0.23 -10.39
N ILE A 196 -1.53 1.04 -10.02
CA ILE A 196 -1.42 1.50 -8.63
C ILE A 196 -2.56 2.48 -8.33
N TRP A 197 -3.26 2.25 -7.21
CA TRP A 197 -4.27 3.16 -6.69
C TRP A 197 -3.86 3.63 -5.29
N ILE A 198 -3.66 4.94 -5.12
CA ILE A 198 -3.27 5.55 -3.86
C ILE A 198 -4.45 6.29 -3.26
N ASN A 199 -5.04 5.71 -2.23
CA ASN A 199 -5.97 6.42 -1.36
C ASN A 199 -5.17 7.29 -0.39
N ASN A 200 -5.22 8.61 -0.62
CA ASN A 200 -4.51 9.59 0.20
C ASN A 200 -5.37 10.78 0.61
N ALA A 201 -6.48 11.07 -0.09
CA ALA A 201 -7.40 12.15 0.29
C ALA A 201 -7.75 12.07 1.79
N GLY A 202 -7.79 13.21 2.46
CA GLY A 202 -8.10 13.24 3.89
C GLY A 202 -8.37 14.65 4.39
N VAL A 203 -9.27 14.74 5.35
CA VAL A 203 -9.64 15.97 6.05
C VAL A 203 -9.65 15.71 7.56
N GLY A 204 -9.53 16.78 8.34
CA GLY A 204 -9.56 16.70 9.79
C GLY A 204 -10.50 17.75 10.37
N ALA A 205 -11.10 17.43 11.51
CA ALA A 205 -11.83 18.37 12.35
C ALA A 205 -11.33 18.21 13.78
N VAL A 206 -10.94 19.32 14.42
CA VAL A 206 -10.46 19.32 15.80
C VAL A 206 -11.36 20.22 16.65
N GLY A 207 -11.91 19.68 17.74
CA GLY A 207 -12.78 20.41 18.67
C GLY A 207 -13.32 19.51 19.78
N ASP A 208 -13.96 20.13 20.78
CA ASP A 208 -14.77 19.37 21.75
C ASP A 208 -15.84 18.59 20.97
N PHE A 209 -16.09 17.34 21.37
CA PHE A 209 -16.93 16.42 20.60
C PHE A 209 -18.33 16.99 20.38
N GLU A 210 -18.93 17.53 21.45
CA GLU A 210 -20.27 18.10 21.50
C GLU A 210 -20.37 19.51 20.90
N LYS A 211 -19.25 20.21 20.71
CA LYS A 211 -19.22 21.55 20.13
C LYS A 211 -18.84 21.55 18.64
N THR A 212 -18.26 20.45 18.18
CA THR A 212 -18.00 20.23 16.76
C THR A 212 -19.31 19.80 16.10
N PRO A 213 -19.77 20.48 15.03
CA PRO A 213 -21.00 20.10 14.33
C PRO A 213 -20.99 18.63 13.90
N LEU A 214 -22.15 17.98 13.96
CA LEU A 214 -22.27 16.56 13.58
C LEU A 214 -21.85 16.34 12.12
N GLU A 215 -22.24 17.26 11.24
CA GLU A 215 -21.93 17.23 9.81
C GLU A 215 -20.41 17.27 9.56
N ALA A 216 -19.65 17.95 10.44
CA ALA A 216 -18.19 17.95 10.36
C ALA A 216 -17.59 16.59 10.72
N HIS A 217 -18.11 15.91 11.73
CA HIS A 217 -17.71 14.54 12.07
C HIS A 217 -18.04 13.57 10.95
N GLU A 218 -19.27 13.64 10.42
CA GLU A 218 -19.72 12.79 9.32
C GLU A 218 -18.88 13.02 8.06
N GLN A 219 -18.58 14.27 7.72
CA GLN A 219 -17.76 14.59 6.56
C GLN A 219 -16.33 14.03 6.65
N VAL A 220 -15.75 13.99 7.86
CA VAL A 220 -14.47 13.31 8.10
C VAL A 220 -14.61 11.81 7.82
N LEU A 221 -15.66 11.15 8.29
CA LEU A 221 -15.88 9.71 8.00
C LEU A 221 -16.13 9.45 6.51
N GLN A 222 -16.90 10.32 5.84
CA GLN A 222 -17.18 10.23 4.41
C GLN A 222 -15.90 10.27 3.57
N THR A 223 -14.94 11.11 3.95
CA THR A 223 -13.69 11.29 3.22
C THR A 223 -12.64 10.25 3.63
N ASP A 224 -12.36 10.13 4.92
CA ASP A 224 -11.19 9.42 5.45
C ASP A 224 -11.42 7.92 5.65
N LEU A 225 -12.66 7.43 5.55
CA LEU A 225 -12.99 6.00 5.61
C LEU A 225 -13.74 5.56 4.36
N LEU A 226 -14.92 6.14 4.12
CA LEU A 226 -15.75 5.72 2.99
C LEU A 226 -15.14 6.09 1.64
N GLY A 227 -14.38 7.19 1.54
CA GLY A 227 -13.61 7.53 0.34
C GLY A 227 -12.58 6.46 -0.01
N TYR A 228 -11.91 5.87 0.98
CA TYR A 228 -10.93 4.80 0.77
C TYR A 228 -11.61 3.50 0.35
N LEU A 229 -12.75 3.18 0.97
CA LEU A 229 -13.60 2.06 0.58
C LEU A 229 -14.04 2.20 -0.87
N ARG A 230 -14.55 3.37 -1.27
CA ARG A 230 -14.93 3.66 -2.66
C ARG A 230 -13.75 3.52 -3.61
N GLY A 231 -12.58 4.04 -3.24
CA GLY A 231 -11.35 3.91 -4.03
C GLY A 231 -10.93 2.47 -4.25
N ALA A 232 -10.93 1.65 -3.19
CA ALA A 232 -10.67 0.23 -3.29
C ALA A 232 -11.70 -0.46 -4.19
N TYR A 233 -12.99 -0.17 -3.99
CA TYR A 233 -14.10 -0.76 -4.73
C TYR A 233 -14.02 -0.49 -6.24
N VAL A 234 -13.68 0.74 -6.66
CA VAL A 234 -13.58 1.09 -8.10
C VAL A 234 -12.28 0.60 -8.74
N ALA A 235 -11.19 0.42 -7.99
CA ALA A 235 -9.94 -0.13 -8.49
C ALA A 235 -9.99 -1.67 -8.64
N TRP A 236 -10.75 -2.35 -7.77
CA TRP A 236 -10.77 -3.81 -7.65
C TRP A 236 -11.03 -4.56 -8.96
N PRO A 237 -12.01 -4.18 -9.79
CA PRO A 237 -12.28 -4.87 -11.05
C PRO A 237 -11.09 -4.84 -12.01
N TYR A 238 -10.37 -3.72 -12.08
CA TYR A 238 -9.18 -3.59 -12.91
C TYR A 238 -8.03 -4.46 -12.40
N PHE A 239 -7.78 -4.44 -11.10
CA PHE A 239 -6.74 -5.27 -10.49
C PHE A 239 -6.99 -6.77 -10.71
N LYS A 240 -8.23 -7.22 -10.53
CA LYS A 240 -8.62 -8.62 -10.76
C LYS A 240 -8.56 -8.99 -12.24
N ALA A 241 -9.06 -8.14 -13.14
CA ALA A 241 -9.03 -8.41 -14.57
C ALA A 241 -7.61 -8.53 -15.13
N GLN A 242 -6.66 -7.75 -14.60
CA GLN A 242 -5.25 -7.80 -15.01
C GLN A 242 -4.39 -8.74 -14.14
N ASN A 243 -4.99 -9.43 -13.17
CA ASN A 243 -4.35 -10.28 -12.16
C ASN A 243 -3.10 -9.63 -11.50
N SER A 244 -3.15 -8.32 -11.27
CA SER A 244 -2.05 -7.55 -10.67
C SER A 244 -2.53 -6.17 -10.25
N GLY A 245 -2.01 -5.63 -9.15
CA GLY A 245 -2.30 -4.25 -8.78
C GLY A 245 -1.88 -3.92 -7.36
N ILE A 246 -1.68 -2.64 -7.06
CA ILE A 246 -1.27 -2.21 -5.72
C ILE A 246 -2.22 -1.12 -5.23
N LEU A 247 -2.99 -1.44 -4.18
CA LEU A 247 -3.75 -0.48 -3.41
C LEU A 247 -2.87 0.05 -2.29
N ILE A 248 -2.54 1.34 -2.30
CA ILE A 248 -1.81 2.00 -1.22
C ILE A 248 -2.77 2.89 -0.43
N ASN A 249 -2.95 2.59 0.86
CA ASN A 249 -3.77 3.37 1.76
C ASN A 249 -2.88 4.22 2.68
N THR A 250 -3.11 5.54 2.71
CA THR A 250 -2.47 6.47 3.63
C THR A 250 -3.22 6.53 4.96
N LEU A 251 -2.74 5.76 5.92
CA LEU A 251 -3.28 5.70 7.28
C LEU A 251 -2.61 6.79 8.13
N SER A 252 -2.40 6.53 9.42
CA SER A 252 -1.77 7.45 10.36
C SER A 252 -1.27 6.68 11.58
N LEU A 253 -0.36 7.25 12.35
CA LEU A 253 -0.16 6.87 13.75
C LEU A 253 -1.50 6.85 14.53
N GLY A 254 -2.43 7.73 14.14
CA GLY A 254 -3.81 7.77 14.63
C GLY A 254 -4.60 6.47 14.49
N SER A 255 -4.12 5.50 13.68
CA SER A 255 -4.69 4.16 13.56
C SER A 255 -4.35 3.22 14.73
N TRP A 256 -3.45 3.64 15.61
CA TRP A 256 -3.01 2.88 16.79
C TRP A 256 -3.23 3.63 18.09
N VAL A 257 -3.29 4.96 18.02
CA VAL A 257 -3.43 5.84 19.17
C VAL A 257 -4.48 6.88 18.82
N ALA A 258 -5.64 6.79 19.47
CA ALA A 258 -6.71 7.77 19.29
C ALA A 258 -6.22 9.18 19.64
N GLN A 259 -6.68 10.15 18.85
CA GLN A 259 -6.40 11.57 19.04
C GLN A 259 -7.62 12.23 19.72
N PRO A 260 -7.50 12.64 21.00
CA PRO A 260 -8.53 13.42 21.67
C PRO A 260 -8.85 14.69 20.86
N TYR A 261 -10.11 15.14 20.94
CA TYR A 261 -10.65 16.27 20.17
C TYR A 261 -10.75 16.03 18.66
N ALA A 262 -10.38 14.85 18.15
CA ALA A 262 -10.51 14.45 16.76
C ALA A 262 -11.11 13.03 16.66
N ALA A 263 -12.30 12.86 17.27
CA ALA A 263 -12.95 11.57 17.44
C ALA A 263 -13.25 10.88 16.10
N ALA A 264 -13.89 11.58 15.15
CA ALA A 264 -14.21 11.04 13.82
C ALA A 264 -12.95 10.66 13.03
N TYR A 265 -11.89 11.46 13.12
CA TYR A 265 -10.59 11.12 12.52
C TYR A 265 -10.00 9.86 13.13
N SER A 266 -10.06 9.71 14.45
CA SER A 266 -9.58 8.48 15.10
C SER A 266 -10.39 7.26 14.65
N ALA A 267 -11.73 7.38 14.64
CA ALA A 267 -12.61 6.31 14.16
C ALA A 267 -12.30 5.91 12.71
N SER A 268 -12.10 6.87 11.81
CA SER A 268 -11.75 6.57 10.41
C SER A 268 -10.41 5.86 10.29
N LYS A 269 -9.36 6.33 10.97
CA LYS A 269 -8.01 5.74 10.86
C LYS A 269 -7.90 4.35 11.52
N TYR A 270 -8.67 4.07 12.57
CA TYR A 270 -8.82 2.70 13.08
C TYR A 270 -9.62 1.83 12.09
N GLY A 271 -10.73 2.35 11.55
CA GLY A 271 -11.57 1.66 10.58
C GLY A 271 -10.81 1.25 9.30
N LEU A 272 -9.90 2.10 8.82
CA LEU A 272 -9.06 1.80 7.65
C LEU A 272 -8.19 0.56 7.85
N ARG A 273 -7.73 0.29 9.08
CA ARG A 273 -6.96 -0.94 9.34
C ARG A 273 -7.82 -2.18 9.15
N GLY A 274 -9.02 -2.18 9.73
CA GLY A 274 -9.98 -3.28 9.56
C GLY A 274 -10.33 -3.49 8.09
N LEU A 275 -10.55 -2.40 7.34
CA LEU A 275 -10.77 -2.45 5.90
C LEU A 275 -9.59 -3.09 5.16
N SER A 276 -8.36 -2.63 5.40
CA SER A 276 -7.17 -3.18 4.74
C SER A 276 -6.91 -4.63 5.10
N GLU A 277 -7.10 -5.02 6.37
CA GLU A 277 -6.95 -6.41 6.83
C GLU A 277 -7.99 -7.33 6.16
N ALA A 278 -9.25 -6.90 6.08
CA ALA A 278 -10.31 -7.64 5.38
C ALA A 278 -10.00 -7.81 3.89
N LEU A 279 -9.64 -6.73 3.19
CA LEU A 279 -9.31 -6.78 1.76
C LEU A 279 -8.11 -7.69 1.47
N ARG A 280 -7.06 -7.70 2.31
CA ARG A 280 -5.95 -8.66 2.16
C ARG A 280 -6.42 -10.11 2.28
N GLY A 281 -7.35 -10.38 3.19
CA GLY A 281 -7.91 -11.72 3.37
C GLY A 281 -8.65 -12.26 2.14
N GLU A 282 -9.20 -11.37 1.30
CA GLU A 282 -9.89 -11.75 0.05
C GLU A 282 -8.92 -12.06 -1.11
N LEU A 283 -7.63 -11.74 -0.99
CA LEU A 283 -6.64 -11.84 -2.07
C LEU A 283 -5.89 -13.18 -2.11
N VAL A 284 -6.33 -14.20 -1.38
CA VAL A 284 -5.69 -15.53 -1.35
C VAL A 284 -5.50 -16.12 -2.75
N GLY A 285 -6.45 -15.87 -3.68
CA GLY A 285 -6.37 -16.31 -5.07
C GLY A 285 -5.75 -15.30 -6.05
N TYR A 286 -5.14 -14.21 -5.55
CA TYR A 286 -4.60 -13.12 -6.38
C TYR A 286 -3.23 -12.66 -5.84
N PRO A 287 -2.17 -13.47 -5.99
CA PRO A 287 -0.88 -13.25 -5.33
C PRO A 287 -0.18 -11.94 -5.74
N ASN A 288 -0.52 -11.40 -6.91
CA ASN A 288 0.08 -10.19 -7.48
C ASN A 288 -0.77 -8.92 -7.23
N ILE A 289 -1.86 -9.05 -6.46
CA ILE A 289 -2.63 -7.90 -5.98
C ILE A 289 -2.25 -7.66 -4.53
N HIS A 290 -1.87 -6.43 -4.21
CA HIS A 290 -1.37 -6.06 -2.89
C HIS A 290 -2.18 -4.91 -2.29
N VAL A 291 -2.46 -5.01 -0.99
CA VAL A 291 -3.00 -3.90 -0.20
C VAL A 291 -1.92 -3.49 0.80
N CYS A 292 -1.48 -2.24 0.71
CA CYS A 292 -0.34 -1.71 1.44
C CYS A 292 -0.77 -0.50 2.27
N ASP A 293 -0.44 -0.53 3.56
CA ASP A 293 -0.75 0.58 4.47
C ASP A 293 0.50 1.37 4.80
N ILE A 294 0.47 2.67 4.53
CA ILE A 294 1.49 3.61 4.98
C ILE A 294 0.99 4.29 6.25
N TYR A 295 1.81 4.30 7.31
CA TYR A 295 1.49 4.92 8.60
C TYR A 295 2.43 6.12 8.85
N PRO A 296 2.09 7.31 8.31
CA PRO A 296 2.79 8.53 8.66
C PRO A 296 2.66 8.87 10.15
N ALA A 297 3.75 9.32 10.75
CA ALA A 297 3.72 10.16 11.94
C ALA A 297 3.19 11.57 11.60
N VAL A 298 3.42 12.55 12.48
CA VAL A 298 3.06 13.95 12.21
C VAL A 298 3.93 14.50 11.08
N MET A 299 3.33 14.88 9.95
CA MET A 299 4.02 15.40 8.77
C MET A 299 3.84 16.92 8.66
N ASP A 300 4.85 17.61 8.12
CA ASP A 300 4.82 19.06 7.85
C ASP A 300 3.99 19.35 6.61
N THR A 301 2.68 19.17 6.71
CA THR A 301 1.72 19.45 5.63
C THR A 301 0.79 20.61 6.02
N PRO A 302 0.12 21.22 5.03
CA PRO A 302 -0.90 22.24 5.29
C PRO A 302 -2.12 21.77 6.11
N GLY A 303 -2.26 20.47 6.43
CA GLY A 303 -3.48 19.91 7.03
C GLY A 303 -3.92 20.55 8.35
N PHE A 304 -2.98 20.95 9.22
CA PHE A 304 -3.33 21.65 10.47
C PHE A 304 -3.80 23.10 10.25
N ARG A 305 -3.37 23.72 9.15
CA ARG A 305 -3.82 25.07 8.74
C ARG A 305 -5.18 25.02 8.05
N ASP A 306 -5.37 24.01 7.19
CA ASP A 306 -6.52 23.94 6.29
C ASP A 306 -7.70 23.15 6.87
N GLY A 307 -7.48 22.29 7.87
CA GLY A 307 -8.50 21.45 8.47
C GLY A 307 -9.55 22.24 9.27
N GLY A 308 -10.67 21.59 9.55
CA GLY A 308 -11.71 22.12 10.43
C GLY A 308 -11.16 22.37 11.84
N ASN A 309 -11.36 23.59 12.33
CA ASN A 309 -10.94 24.01 13.66
C ASN A 309 -12.15 24.53 14.44
N PHE A 310 -12.58 23.77 15.42
CA PHE A 310 -13.68 24.09 16.32
C PHE A 310 -13.20 24.30 17.76
N THR A 311 -11.89 24.45 17.98
CA THR A 311 -11.28 24.59 19.31
C THR A 311 -11.29 26.02 19.86
N GLY A 312 -11.50 27.03 19.00
CA GLY A 312 -11.30 28.45 19.33
C GLY A 312 -9.83 28.87 19.51
N HIS A 313 -8.88 27.97 19.24
CA HIS A 313 -7.44 28.19 19.39
C HIS A 313 -6.71 27.80 18.10
N ALA A 314 -5.54 28.39 17.87
CA ALA A 314 -4.69 28.06 16.73
C ALA A 314 -4.15 26.63 16.88
N LEU A 315 -4.35 25.80 15.86
CA LEU A 315 -3.83 24.44 15.83
C LEU A 315 -2.35 24.46 15.44
N LYS A 316 -1.54 23.67 16.14
CA LYS A 316 -0.13 23.45 15.81
C LYS A 316 0.17 21.96 15.79
N PRO A 317 0.93 21.47 14.81
CA PRO A 317 1.33 20.06 14.80
C PRO A 317 2.18 19.75 16.04
N PRO A 318 1.89 18.64 16.76
CA PRO A 318 2.72 18.24 17.88
C PRO A 318 4.09 17.75 17.37
N PRO A 319 5.21 18.16 17.98
CA PRO A 319 6.53 17.68 17.59
C PRO A 319 6.72 16.20 17.97
N PRO A 320 7.57 15.45 17.24
CA PRO A 320 8.38 15.88 16.10
C PRO A 320 7.56 15.88 14.80
N VAL A 321 7.81 16.90 13.97
CA VAL A 321 7.18 17.04 12.64
C VAL A 321 8.17 16.59 11.58
N TYR A 322 7.75 15.69 10.70
CA TYR A 322 8.59 15.07 9.68
C TYR A 322 8.30 15.63 8.28
N ASP A 323 9.29 15.46 7.40
CA ASP A 323 9.21 15.85 6.00
C ASP A 323 8.22 14.94 5.21
N PRO A 324 7.17 15.49 4.55
CA PRO A 324 6.19 14.72 3.79
C PRO A 324 6.80 13.87 2.66
N GLN A 325 7.94 14.27 2.11
CA GLN A 325 8.62 13.58 1.02
C GLN A 325 9.08 12.18 1.46
N ARG A 326 9.27 11.95 2.76
CA ARG A 326 9.54 10.61 3.31
C ARG A 326 8.38 9.65 3.11
N VAL A 327 7.15 10.15 3.19
CA VAL A 327 5.94 9.34 2.94
C VAL A 327 5.83 9.03 1.45
N ALA A 328 6.06 10.03 0.59
CA ALA A 328 6.07 9.84 -0.86
C ALA A 328 7.12 8.81 -1.31
N GLN A 329 8.34 8.89 -0.77
CA GLN A 329 9.40 7.90 -1.02
C GLN A 329 9.01 6.50 -0.54
N ALA A 330 8.35 6.40 0.62
CA ALA A 330 7.85 5.12 1.12
C ALA A 330 6.76 4.53 0.21
N MET A 331 5.88 5.36 -0.38
CA MET A 331 4.89 4.91 -1.36
C MET A 331 5.55 4.38 -2.63
N VAL A 332 6.55 5.09 -3.18
CA VAL A 332 7.31 4.60 -4.35
C VAL A 332 8.06 3.30 -4.02
N ALA A 333 8.72 3.23 -2.87
CA ALA A 333 9.38 2.00 -2.44
C ALA A 333 8.39 0.82 -2.27
N CYS A 334 7.17 1.11 -1.80
CA CYS A 334 6.12 0.12 -1.70
C CYS A 334 5.57 -0.32 -3.05
N ALA A 335 5.52 0.59 -4.03
CA ALA A 335 5.14 0.25 -5.40
C ALA A 335 6.16 -0.66 -6.09
N LEU A 336 7.46 -0.49 -5.77
CA LEU A 336 8.53 -1.36 -6.26
C LEU A 336 8.58 -2.70 -5.53
N GLN A 337 8.38 -2.69 -4.22
CA GLN A 337 8.41 -3.86 -3.35
C GLN A 337 7.26 -3.81 -2.34
N PRO A 338 6.10 -4.40 -2.69
CA PRO A 338 4.90 -4.36 -1.87
C PRO A 338 5.13 -4.92 -0.46
N LYS A 339 4.75 -4.12 0.55
CA LYS A 339 4.73 -4.54 1.95
C LYS A 339 3.39 -4.16 2.57
N ASN A 340 2.83 -5.06 3.38
CA ASN A 340 1.53 -4.83 4.02
C ASN A 340 1.52 -3.58 4.90
N SER A 341 2.63 -3.27 5.60
CA SER A 341 2.70 -2.14 6.53
C SER A 341 4.05 -1.46 6.48
N ILE A 342 4.05 -0.13 6.32
CA ILE A 342 5.24 0.71 6.38
C ILE A 342 4.98 1.88 7.32
N THR A 343 5.78 2.02 8.38
CA THR A 343 5.70 3.14 9.32
C THR A 343 6.74 4.20 8.98
N VAL A 344 6.31 5.47 8.89
CA VAL A 344 7.20 6.59 8.54
C VAL A 344 7.30 7.55 9.72
N GLY A 345 8.43 7.50 10.43
CA GLY A 345 8.75 8.34 11.59
C GLY A 345 8.86 7.55 12.90
N ALA A 346 10.04 7.54 13.53
CA ALA A 346 10.35 6.69 14.68
C ALA A 346 9.47 6.96 15.91
N ALA A 347 8.97 8.18 16.07
CA ALA A 347 8.06 8.54 17.16
C ALA A 347 6.74 7.75 17.10
N ALA A 348 6.29 7.32 15.91
CA ALA A 348 5.09 6.51 15.76
C ALA A 348 5.22 5.15 16.45
N THR A 349 6.38 4.51 16.30
CA THR A 349 6.66 3.22 16.93
C THR A 349 6.68 3.33 18.46
N VAL A 350 7.27 4.40 19.00
CA VAL A 350 7.33 4.65 20.46
C VAL A 350 5.95 4.94 21.04
N ALA A 351 5.16 5.78 20.39
CA ALA A 351 3.80 6.10 20.83
C ALA A 351 2.88 4.86 20.82
N ARG A 352 3.02 4.01 19.79
CA ARG A 352 2.30 2.72 19.72
C ARG A 352 2.62 1.83 20.92
N VAL A 353 3.91 1.67 21.24
CA VAL A 353 4.34 0.88 22.41
C VAL A 353 3.86 1.50 23.73
N ALA A 354 3.95 2.83 23.88
CA ALA A 354 3.49 3.52 25.09
C ALA A 354 1.97 3.38 25.33
N HIS A 355 1.15 3.42 24.27
CA HIS A 355 -0.29 3.19 24.37
C HIS A 355 -0.63 1.79 24.92
N PHE A 356 0.07 0.75 24.44
CA PHE A 356 -0.12 -0.63 24.94
C PHE A 356 0.24 -0.80 26.42
N LEU A 357 1.17 0.00 26.94
CA LEU A 357 1.71 -0.15 28.29
C LEU A 357 1.02 0.72 29.34
N LEU A 358 0.22 1.71 28.93
CA LEU A 358 -0.37 2.71 29.83
C LEU A 358 -1.91 2.70 29.77
N PRO A 359 -2.61 2.02 30.69
CA PRO A 359 -4.07 1.89 30.64
C PRO A 359 -4.84 3.23 30.75
N ALA A 360 -4.21 4.30 31.25
CA ALA A 360 -4.80 5.66 31.31
C ALA A 360 -4.26 6.61 30.22
N PHE A 361 -3.67 6.07 29.15
CA PHE A 361 -3.07 6.87 28.08
C PHE A 361 -4.06 7.84 27.40
N PRO A 362 -5.31 7.46 27.08
CA PRO A 362 -6.25 8.39 26.45
C PRO A 362 -6.56 9.62 27.32
N GLN A 363 -6.73 9.44 28.63
CA GLN A 363 -6.99 10.53 29.57
C GLN A 363 -5.79 11.47 29.69
N LEU A 364 -4.58 10.90 29.77
CA LEU A 364 -3.33 11.68 29.81
C LEU A 364 -3.12 12.47 28.51
N SER A 365 -3.32 11.83 27.36
CA SER A 365 -3.22 12.48 26.04
C SER A 365 -4.24 13.60 25.89
N GLY A 366 -5.47 13.38 26.38
CA GLY A 366 -6.53 14.39 26.38
C GLY A 366 -6.16 15.60 27.23
N TRP A 367 -5.68 15.36 28.45
CA TRP A 367 -5.21 16.43 29.34
C TRP A 367 -4.05 17.24 28.73
N LEU A 368 -3.06 16.56 28.13
CA LEU A 368 -1.94 17.22 27.45
C LEU A 368 -2.39 18.06 26.26
N THR A 369 -3.29 17.52 25.43
CA THR A 369 -3.83 18.21 24.26
C THR A 369 -4.61 19.46 24.68
N ARG A 370 -5.48 19.34 25.69
CA ARG A 370 -6.22 20.47 26.26
C ARG A 370 -5.30 21.59 26.72
N ARG A 371 -4.29 21.24 27.53
CA ARG A 371 -3.30 22.21 28.04
C ARG A 371 -2.49 22.86 26.92
N GLY A 372 -2.24 22.15 25.82
CA GLY A 372 -1.60 22.70 24.62
C GLY A 372 -2.47 23.70 23.86
N LEU A 373 -3.77 23.39 23.72
CA LEU A 373 -4.75 24.28 23.09
C LEU A 373 -4.95 25.57 23.91
N GLU A 374 -5.13 25.45 25.22
CA GLU A 374 -5.30 26.61 26.13
C GLU A 374 -4.08 27.55 26.15
N ARG A 375 -2.89 27.07 25.78
CA ARG A 375 -1.66 27.87 25.66
C ARG A 375 -1.46 28.48 24.27
N SER A 376 -2.24 28.06 23.29
CA SER A 376 -2.13 28.54 21.92
C SER A 376 -2.90 29.87 21.76
N SER A 377 -2.50 30.67 20.78
CA SER A 377 -3.22 31.91 20.47
C SER A 377 -4.66 31.61 20.07
N ARG A 378 -5.59 32.53 20.36
CA ARG A 378 -6.97 32.40 19.87
C ARG A 378 -7.02 32.40 18.35
N ALA A 379 -7.94 31.62 17.80
CA ALA A 379 -8.25 31.60 16.38
C ALA A 379 -9.76 31.46 16.19
N ALA A 380 -10.29 32.01 15.10
CA ALA A 380 -11.68 31.81 14.74
C ALA A 380 -11.94 30.32 14.45
N THR A 381 -13.15 29.86 14.78
CA THR A 381 -13.58 28.53 14.36
C THR A 381 -13.87 28.53 12.87
N SER A 382 -13.68 27.38 12.22
CA SER A 382 -13.87 27.22 10.77
C SER A 382 -14.11 25.76 10.42
N SER A 383 -14.94 25.50 9.41
CA SER A 383 -15.03 24.18 8.77
C SER A 383 -13.79 23.83 7.96
N GLY A 384 -12.88 24.78 7.73
CA GLY A 384 -11.68 24.60 6.93
C GLY A 384 -12.03 23.99 5.58
N ASN A 385 -11.30 22.94 5.21
CA ASN A 385 -11.44 22.23 3.95
C ASN A 385 -12.44 21.05 3.99
N LEU A 386 -13.31 20.94 4.99
CA LEU A 386 -14.22 19.80 5.10
C LEU A 386 -15.16 19.70 3.89
N PHE A 387 -15.85 20.79 3.56
CA PHE A 387 -16.91 20.80 2.54
C PHE A 387 -16.45 21.39 1.20
N THR A 388 -15.54 22.36 1.23
CA THR A 388 -14.99 23.01 0.05
C THR A 388 -13.47 22.92 0.04
N PRO A 389 -12.81 23.07 -1.12
CA PRO A 389 -11.37 23.25 -1.19
C PRO A 389 -10.91 24.41 -0.30
N ALA A 390 -9.73 24.27 0.31
CA ALA A 390 -9.12 25.35 1.07
C ALA A 390 -8.73 26.50 0.14
N SER A 391 -8.88 27.73 0.61
CA SER A 391 -8.46 28.91 -0.14
C SER A 391 -6.94 29.08 -0.16
N GLY A 392 -6.43 29.69 -1.22
CA GLY A 392 -5.02 30.04 -1.38
C GLY A 392 -4.16 28.92 -1.98
N GLU A 393 -2.87 29.21 -2.12
CA GLU A 393 -1.94 28.32 -2.82
C GLU A 393 -1.77 26.98 -2.10
N ARG A 394 -1.96 25.90 -2.84
CA ARG A 394 -1.71 24.55 -2.37
C ARG A 394 -0.21 24.25 -2.46
N ARG A 395 0.34 23.58 -1.45
CA ARG A 395 1.77 23.25 -1.37
C ARG A 395 1.97 21.86 -0.77
N VAL A 396 3.17 21.31 -0.94
CA VAL A 396 3.60 20.10 -0.24
C VAL A 396 3.78 20.38 1.26
N GLU A 397 4.54 21.42 1.58
CA GLU A 397 4.94 21.73 2.97
C GLU A 397 3.95 22.67 3.67
N GLY A 398 3.77 22.48 4.98
CA GLY A 398 2.98 23.34 5.87
C GLY A 398 3.76 24.50 6.50
N GLY A 399 5.09 24.51 6.37
CA GLY A 399 5.99 25.55 6.89
C GLY A 399 6.20 25.49 8.41
N GLN A 400 5.96 24.35 9.05
CA GLN A 400 6.01 24.20 10.51
C GLN A 400 7.29 23.49 11.02
N ARG A 401 8.14 22.98 10.13
CA ARG A 401 9.41 22.33 10.48
C ARG A 401 10.45 23.33 10.99
N LYS A 402 11.01 23.08 12.18
CA LYS A 402 12.21 23.77 12.69
C LYS A 402 13.50 23.04 12.23
N PRO A 403 14.64 23.75 12.03
CA PRO A 403 15.90 23.12 11.65
C PRO A 403 16.34 22.03 12.65
N ARG A 404 17.03 21.00 12.15
CA ARG A 404 17.50 19.84 12.94
C ARG A 404 18.32 20.29 14.15
N HIS A 405 17.72 20.24 15.34
CA HIS A 405 18.45 19.95 16.55
C HIS A 405 18.29 18.46 16.85
N THR A 406 19.41 17.73 16.93
CA THR A 406 19.47 16.35 17.39
C THR A 406 18.86 16.29 18.78
N SER A 407 17.58 15.94 18.87
CA SER A 407 16.83 16.16 20.08
C SER A 407 17.00 14.98 21.03
N TYR A 408 17.89 15.13 22.01
CA TYR A 408 18.12 14.21 23.13
C TYR A 408 16.84 13.84 23.92
N TRP A 409 15.71 14.50 23.65
CA TRP A 409 14.42 14.22 24.27
C TRP A 409 13.86 12.83 23.94
N LEU A 410 14.08 12.30 22.72
CA LEU A 410 13.60 10.94 22.36
C LEU A 410 14.33 9.85 23.17
N ALA A 411 15.63 10.04 23.42
CA ALA A 411 16.41 9.17 24.29
C ALA A 411 15.96 9.32 25.77
N ALA A 412 15.68 10.53 26.22
CA ALA A 412 15.16 10.79 27.57
C ALA A 412 13.75 10.20 27.79
N ALA A 413 12.85 10.30 26.80
CA ALA A 413 11.51 9.73 26.87
C ALA A 413 11.53 8.18 26.86
N GLY A 414 12.45 7.57 26.10
CA GLY A 414 12.71 6.13 26.17
C GLY A 414 13.21 5.68 27.54
N ALA A 415 14.12 6.45 28.16
CA ALA A 415 14.62 6.17 29.50
C ALA A 415 13.54 6.30 30.58
N VAL A 416 12.64 7.30 30.49
CA VAL A 416 11.53 7.48 31.43
C VAL A 416 10.49 6.35 31.31
N LEU A 417 10.20 5.87 30.10
CA LEU A 417 9.31 4.72 29.89
C LEU A 417 9.89 3.41 30.44
N LEU A 418 11.21 3.20 30.28
CA LEU A 418 11.92 2.05 30.87
C LEU A 418 11.90 2.11 32.41
N LEU A 419 12.18 3.27 33.00
CA LEU A 419 12.17 3.45 34.45
C LEU A 419 10.75 3.32 35.03
N GLY A 420 9.74 3.85 34.34
CA GLY A 420 8.33 3.71 34.71
C GLY A 420 7.84 2.25 34.65
N GLY A 421 8.22 1.52 33.60
CA GLY A 421 7.89 0.09 33.46
C GLY A 421 8.51 -0.77 34.56
N VAL A 422 9.77 -0.50 34.95
CA VAL A 422 10.44 -1.19 36.06
C VAL A 422 9.77 -0.87 37.40
N ALA A 423 9.34 0.37 37.63
CA ALA A 423 8.65 0.77 38.85
C ALA A 423 7.27 0.08 38.99
N VAL A 424 6.50 0.01 37.90
CA VAL A 424 5.20 -0.70 37.87
C VAL A 424 5.38 -2.20 38.06
N ALA A 425 6.37 -2.83 37.40
CA ALA A 425 6.67 -4.24 37.56
C ALA A 425 7.12 -4.61 38.99
N ARG A 426 7.88 -3.71 39.64
CA ARG A 426 8.27 -3.86 41.06
C ARG A 426 7.07 -3.74 42.00
N ASN A 427 6.15 -2.81 41.73
CA ASN A 427 4.97 -2.61 42.56
C ASN A 427 3.97 -3.78 42.45
N LEU A 428 3.81 -4.35 41.25
CA LEU A 428 3.01 -5.55 41.03
C LEU A 428 3.59 -6.80 41.72
N ARG A 429 4.93 -6.96 41.75
CA ARG A 429 5.60 -8.02 42.52
C ARG A 429 5.47 -7.84 44.04
N SER A 430 5.51 -6.59 44.53
CA SER A 430 5.34 -6.25 45.95
C SER A 430 3.93 -6.51 46.48
N ASN A 431 2.90 -6.36 45.63
CA ASN A 431 1.51 -6.65 46.04
C ASN A 431 1.21 -8.15 46.05
N ASN A 432 1.87 -8.95 45.20
CA ASN A 432 1.69 -10.41 45.18
C ASN A 432 2.38 -11.14 46.35
N THR A 433 3.30 -10.50 47.07
CA THR A 433 3.93 -11.08 48.27
C THR A 433 3.22 -10.73 49.58
N ARG A 434 2.21 -9.85 49.55
CA ARG A 434 1.39 -9.49 50.74
C ARG A 434 0.11 -10.34 50.91
N HIS A 435 -0.15 -11.27 49.98
CA HIS A 435 -1.28 -12.21 50.02
C HIS A 435 -0.85 -13.68 50.06
N LYS A 436 0.30 -13.98 50.66
CA LYS A 436 0.69 -15.35 51.02
C LYS A 436 0.96 -15.45 52.51
#